data_AF-A0AA40P4V3-F1
#
_entry.id   AF-A0AA40P4V3-F1
#
_cell.length_a   1.000
_cell.length_b   1.000
_cell.length_c   1.000
_cell.angle_alpha   90.00
_cell.angle_beta   90.00
_cell.angle_gamma   90.00
#
_symmetry.space_group_name_H-M   'P 1'
#
loop_
_entity.id
_entity.type
_entity.pdbx_description
1 polymer ?
#
loop_
_entity_poly.entity_id
_entity_poly.type
_entity_poly.pdbx_seq_one_letter_code
_entity_poly.pdbx_strand_id
1 'polypeptide(L)'
;MTNEIVKTETLPSIVELQYEVALQAPDVRAALFDCEGAQARRDSISRKLCSGSTAVTVRDLERWEKALSDAKKVLMQIAPILERHPICASVVAHS
;
A
#
# COMPACT_ATOMS: atom_id res chain seq x y z
N MET A 1 -29.90 -32.92 -16.76
CA MET A 1 -28.50 -32.74 -17.20
C MET A 1 -27.95 -31.51 -16.50
N THR A 2 -27.27 -31.71 -15.38
CA THR A 2 -26.62 -30.64 -14.62
C THR A 2 -25.28 -30.34 -15.27
N ASN A 3 -25.16 -29.14 -15.86
CA ASN A 3 -23.88 -28.64 -16.38
C ASN A 3 -22.95 -28.42 -15.19
N GLU A 4 -22.07 -29.40 -14.92
CA GLU A 4 -20.92 -29.20 -14.05
C GLU A 4 -20.00 -28.19 -14.74
N ILE A 5 -20.01 -26.96 -14.23
CA ILE A 5 -19.02 -25.95 -14.59
C ILE A 5 -17.70 -26.49 -14.07
N VAL A 6 -16.92 -27.10 -14.97
CA VAL A 6 -15.53 -27.44 -14.71
C VAL A 6 -14.82 -26.13 -14.41
N LYS A 7 -14.58 -25.85 -13.13
CA LYS A 7 -13.60 -24.84 -12.71
C LYS A 7 -12.26 -25.31 -13.24
N THR A 8 -11.87 -24.82 -14.40
CA THR A 8 -10.48 -24.90 -14.83
C THR A 8 -9.69 -24.05 -13.84
N GLU A 9 -9.06 -24.70 -12.86
CA GLU A 9 -8.04 -24.08 -12.02
C GLU A 9 -6.88 -23.69 -12.94
N THR A 10 -6.95 -22.48 -13.48
CA THR A 10 -5.86 -21.89 -14.26
C THR A 10 -4.67 -21.74 -13.34
N LEU A 11 -3.58 -22.46 -13.66
CA LEU A 11 -2.32 -22.31 -12.95
C LEU A 11 -1.92 -20.83 -12.94
N PRO A 12 -1.50 -20.29 -11.78
CA PRO A 12 -1.06 -18.90 -11.69
C PRO A 12 0.13 -18.67 -12.62
N SER A 13 0.15 -17.52 -13.29
CA SER A 13 1.26 -17.14 -14.14
C SER A 13 2.55 -17.04 -13.32
N ILE A 14 3.70 -17.20 -13.97
CA ILE A 14 5.02 -17.04 -13.32
C ILE A 14 5.13 -15.67 -12.64
N VAL A 15 4.58 -14.62 -13.26
CA VAL A 15 4.56 -13.26 -12.70
C VAL A 15 3.72 -13.20 -11.43
N GLU A 16 2.56 -13.87 -11.40
CA GLU A 16 1.70 -13.94 -10.22
C GLU A 16 2.40 -14.68 -9.07
N LEU A 17 3.09 -15.79 -9.38
CA LEU A 17 3.90 -16.51 -8.39
C LEU A 17 5.06 -15.66 -7.84
N GLN A 18 5.76 -14.92 -8.70
CA GLN A 18 6.84 -14.02 -8.28
C GLN A 18 6.31 -12.88 -7.39
N TYR A 19 5.13 -12.36 -7.69
CA TYR A 19 4.47 -11.36 -6.86
C TYR A 19 4.11 -11.90 -5.48
N GLU A 20 3.50 -13.08 -5.42
CA GLU A 20 3.17 -13.74 -4.16
C GLU A 20 4.42 -14.04 -3.33
N VAL A 21 5.50 -14.53 -3.96
CA VAL A 21 6.78 -14.77 -3.29
C VAL A 21 7.37 -13.46 -2.75
N ALA A 22 7.33 -12.37 -3.52
CA ALA A 22 7.80 -11.06 -3.07
C ALA A 22 7.02 -10.59 -1.83
N LEU A 23 5.70 -10.77 -1.77
CA LEU A 23 4.88 -10.44 -0.60
C LEU A 23 5.27 -11.22 0.67
N GLN A 24 5.87 -12.40 0.53
CA GLN A 24 6.32 -13.18 1.68
C GLN A 24 7.71 -12.76 2.19
N ALA A 25 8.47 -11.99 1.39
CA ALA A 25 9.83 -11.60 1.75
C ALA A 25 9.84 -10.70 3.01
N PRO A 26 10.69 -10.99 4.02
CA PRO A 26 10.65 -10.26 5.31
C PRO A 26 10.90 -8.76 5.20
N ASP A 27 11.81 -8.35 4.33
CA ASP A 27 12.14 -6.97 4.01
C ASP A 27 10.96 -6.25 3.34
N VAL A 28 10.29 -6.93 2.42
CA VAL A 28 9.08 -6.43 1.75
C VAL A 28 7.94 -6.25 2.74
N ARG A 29 7.72 -7.23 3.63
CA ARG A 29 6.70 -7.13 4.69
C ARG A 29 6.98 -5.98 5.66
N ALA A 30 8.24 -5.78 6.03
CA ALA A 30 8.63 -4.65 6.86
C ALA A 30 8.37 -3.31 6.15
N ALA A 31 8.76 -3.19 4.88
CA ALA A 31 8.52 -1.98 4.08
C ALA A 31 7.02 -1.70 3.86
N LEU A 32 6.21 -2.74 3.66
CA LEU A 32 4.75 -2.65 3.58
C LEU A 32 4.16 -2.15 4.91
N PHE A 33 4.59 -2.71 6.04
CA PHE A 33 4.17 -2.28 7.36
C PHE A 33 4.51 -0.80 7.63
N ASP A 34 5.69 -0.36 7.22
CA ASP A 34 6.11 1.05 7.34
C ASP A 34 5.23 1.97 6.47
N CYS A 35 4.91 1.55 5.24
CA CYS A 35 3.98 2.27 4.37
C CYS A 35 2.59 2.40 5.01
N GLU A 36 2.06 1.30 5.54
CA GLU A 36 0.74 1.26 6.19
C GLU A 36 0.71 2.17 7.43
N GLY A 37 1.74 2.08 8.26
CA GLY A 37 1.89 2.92 9.45
C GLY A 37 1.98 4.41 9.11
N ALA A 38 2.74 4.77 8.07
CA ALA A 38 2.86 6.15 7.61
C ALA A 38 1.53 6.66 7.02
N GLN A 39 0.85 5.84 6.21
CA GLN A 39 -0.44 6.18 5.62
C GLN A 39 -1.52 6.37 6.70
N ALA A 40 -1.62 5.46 7.67
CA ALA A 40 -2.59 5.58 8.75
C ALA A 40 -2.39 6.86 9.58
N ARG A 41 -1.13 7.27 9.81
CA ARG A 41 -0.82 8.53 10.54
C ARG A 41 -1.16 9.76 9.71
N ARG A 42 -0.79 9.79 8.42
CA ARG A 42 -1.17 10.84 7.48
C ARG A 42 -2.69 11.01 7.47
N ASP A 43 -3.44 9.93 7.29
CA ASP A 43 -4.91 9.98 7.20
C ASP A 43 -5.55 10.42 8.52
N SER A 44 -4.99 10.00 9.66
CA SER A 44 -5.42 10.45 10.99
C SER A 44 -5.22 11.96 11.18
N ILE A 45 -4.06 12.48 10.79
CA ILE A 45 -3.76 13.92 10.86
C ILE A 45 -4.66 14.71 9.90
N SER A 46 -4.80 14.24 8.66
CA SER A 46 -5.68 14.86 7.67
C SER A 46 -7.10 14.99 8.21
N ARG A 47 -7.69 13.92 8.76
CA ARG A 47 -9.02 13.98 9.39
C ARG A 47 -9.11 14.99 10.53
N LYS A 48 -8.11 15.05 11.40
CA LYS A 48 -8.06 16.00 12.52
C LYS A 48 -7.96 17.45 12.03
N LEU A 49 -7.16 17.72 11.00
CA LEU A 49 -7.06 19.05 10.40
C LEU A 49 -8.39 19.45 9.75
N CYS A 50 -9.03 18.55 9.00
CA CYS A 50 -10.34 18.79 8.41
C CYS A 50 -11.44 19.03 9.46
N SER A 51 -11.33 18.45 10.66
CA SER A 51 -12.26 18.70 11.76
C SER A 51 -11.93 19.96 12.58
N GLY A 52 -10.95 20.77 12.17
CA GLY A 52 -10.53 21.99 12.87
C GLY A 52 -9.75 21.73 14.17
N SER A 53 -9.17 20.54 14.36
CA SER A 53 -8.37 20.24 15.54
C SER A 53 -7.08 21.07 15.55
N THR A 54 -6.76 21.64 16.71
CA THR A 54 -5.48 22.34 16.97
C THR A 54 -4.40 21.43 17.53
N ALA A 55 -4.71 20.14 17.78
CA ALA A 55 -3.78 19.17 18.36
C ALA A 55 -2.74 18.64 17.36
N VAL A 56 -2.90 18.95 16.08
CA VAL A 56 -1.98 18.59 14.99
C VAL A 56 -1.83 19.78 14.06
N THR A 57 -0.74 19.81 13.31
CA THR A 57 -0.41 20.90 12.40
C THR A 57 -0.29 20.42 10.96
N VAL A 58 -0.35 21.36 10.01
CA VAL A 58 -0.04 21.08 8.59
C VAL A 58 1.39 20.55 8.44
N ARG A 59 2.34 21.00 9.28
CA ARG A 59 3.71 20.46 9.29
C ARG A 59 3.77 18.99 9.70
N ASP A 60 2.90 18.55 10.62
CA ASP A 60 2.79 17.14 10.96
C ASP A 60 2.28 16.34 9.76
N LEU A 61 1.32 16.88 9.01
CA LEU A 61 0.82 16.26 7.78
C LEU A 61 1.96 16.12 6.75
N GLU A 62 2.66 17.22 6.43
CA GLU A 62 3.79 17.23 5.50
C GLU A 62 4.87 16.20 5.89
N ARG A 63 5.17 16.08 7.19
CA ARG A 63 6.12 15.10 7.71
C ARG A 63 5.70 13.68 7.39
N TRP A 64 4.42 13.33 7.59
CA TRP A 64 3.92 11.98 7.33
C TRP A 64 3.67 11.69 5.85
N GLU A 65 3.36 12.71 5.05
CA GLU A 65 3.35 12.60 3.59
C GLU A 65 4.74 12.28 3.04
N LYS A 66 5.77 12.96 3.56
CA LYS A 66 7.16 12.65 3.23
C LYS A 66 7.56 11.24 3.68
N ALA A 67 7.23 10.86 4.92
CA ALA A 67 7.52 9.53 5.43
C ALA A 67 6.86 8.43 4.59
N LEU A 68 5.60 8.62 4.18
CA LEU A 68 4.90 7.72 3.28
C LEU A 68 5.57 7.65 1.90
N SER A 69 5.97 8.80 1.33
CA SER A 69 6.69 8.85 0.06
C SER A 69 8.01 8.08 0.12
N ASP A 70 8.79 8.28 1.18
CA ASP A 70 10.09 7.63 1.35
C ASP A 70 9.94 6.12 1.61
N ALA A 71 8.95 5.69 2.40
CA ALA A 71 8.64 4.27 2.59
C ALA A 71 8.25 3.58 1.28
N LYS A 72 7.42 4.23 0.44
CA LYS A 72 7.07 3.71 -0.89
C LYS A 72 8.29 3.59 -1.80
N LYS A 73 9.23 4.55 -1.77
CA LYS A 73 10.48 4.45 -2.54
C LYS A 73 11.31 3.24 -2.11
N VAL A 74 11.44 2.99 -0.81
CA VAL A 74 12.15 1.81 -0.29
C VAL A 74 11.48 0.53 -0.79
N LEU A 75 10.15 0.44 -0.68
CA LEU A 75 9.40 -0.71 -1.17
C LEU A 75 9.62 -0.96 -2.68
N MET A 76 9.62 0.10 -3.49
CA MET A 76 9.86 -0.02 -4.95
C MET A 76 11.31 -0.35 -5.31
N GLN A 77 12.28 -0.03 -4.44
CA GLN A 77 13.67 -0.44 -4.66
C GLN A 77 13.87 -1.93 -4.41
N ILE A 78 13.21 -2.49 -3.38
CA ILE A 78 13.40 -3.90 -2.98
C ILE A 78 12.43 -4.85 -3.71
N ALA A 79 11.24 -4.38 -4.07
CA ALA A 79 10.24 -5.18 -4.75
C ALA A 79 9.46 -4.39 -5.82
N PRO A 80 10.09 -4.06 -6.97
CA PRO A 80 9.43 -3.37 -8.08
C PRO A 80 8.17 -4.09 -8.59
N ILE A 81 8.13 -5.42 -8.47
CA ILE A 81 6.98 -6.23 -8.88
C ILE A 81 5.69 -5.88 -8.11
N LEU A 82 5.82 -5.19 -6.96
CA LEU A 82 4.71 -4.70 -6.16
C LEU A 82 4.19 -3.32 -6.58
N GLU A 83 4.57 -2.79 -7.74
CA GLU A 83 4.02 -1.53 -8.26
C GLU A 83 2.48 -1.55 -8.32
N ARG A 84 1.88 -2.70 -8.64
CA ARG A 84 0.43 -2.90 -8.65
C ARG A 84 -0.22 -3.02 -7.26
N HIS A 85 0.56 -3.04 -6.19
CA HIS A 85 0.04 -3.19 -4.84
C HIS A 85 -0.83 -1.97 -4.46
N PRO A 86 -1.97 -2.15 -3.77
CA PRO A 86 -2.86 -1.04 -3.41
C PRO A 86 -2.17 0.11 -2.67
N ILE A 87 -1.11 -0.19 -1.90
CA ILE A 87 -0.36 0.85 -1.20
C ILE A 87 0.47 1.74 -2.13
N CYS A 88 0.88 1.21 -3.28
CA CYS A 88 1.59 1.93 -4.32
C CYS A 88 0.62 2.63 -5.27
N ALA A 89 -0.54 2.01 -5.51
CA ALA A 89 -1.68 2.61 -6.19
C ALA A 89 -2.29 3.72 -5.32
N SER A 90 -1.67 4.89 -5.34
CA SER A 90 -2.19 6.10 -4.72
C SER A 90 -3.57 6.41 -5.27
N VAL A 91 -4.62 6.07 -4.54
CA VAL A 91 -5.94 6.67 -4.76
C VAL A 91 -5.81 8.14 -4.38
N VAL A 92 -5.59 8.98 -5.39
CA VAL A 92 -5.92 10.40 -5.32
C VAL A 92 -7.44 10.43 -5.16
N ALA A 93 -7.93 10.49 -3.93
CA ALA A 93 -9.31 10.86 -3.68
C ALA A 93 -9.43 12.35 -4.04
N HIS A 94 -9.76 12.62 -5.30
CA HIS A 94 -10.30 13.90 -5.71
C HIS A 94 -11.71 14.03 -5.14
N SER A 95 -11.90 15.02 -4.28
CA SER A 95 -13.18 15.65 -4.02
C SER A 95 -12.92 17.02 -3.40
#